data_AF-A0A5N0ERN0-F1
#
_entry.id   AF-A0A5N0ERN0-F1
#
_cell.length_a   1.000
_cell.length_b   1.000
_cell.length_c   1.000
_cell.angle_alpha   90.00
_cell.angle_beta   90.00
_cell.angle_gamma   90.00
#
_symmetry.space_group_name_H-M   'P 1'
#
loop_
_entity.id
_entity.type
_entity.pdbx_description
1 polymer ?
#
loop_
_entity_poly.entity_id
_entity_poly.type
_entity_poly.pdbx_seq_one_letter_code
_entity_poly.pdbx_strand_id
1 'polypeptide(L)'
;MAIAATGLLAACGGNDSTASSTPTLTRTTAATQPPAASSSSVDPGQQAPAPAPAPASDQPPAETVAPERPQPIDTPPPADTSKLTDKDKKYLDSLKQQGVTPSTPDIALSVANYVCQGTASGASDQDLMTFVTAMAGSDPSFDPAKMPVEKAGQVYISAAKQTYCK
;
A
#
# COMPACT_ATOMS: atom_id res chain seq x y z
N MET A 1 48.31 -18.40 -15.72
CA MET A 1 47.29 -17.75 -16.55
C MET A 1 46.43 -16.88 -15.65
N ALA A 2 46.59 -15.56 -15.73
CA ALA A 2 45.75 -14.60 -15.03
C ALA A 2 44.80 -13.97 -16.07
N ILE A 3 43.52 -13.82 -15.72
CA ILE A 3 42.55 -13.11 -16.55
C ILE A 3 41.97 -11.98 -15.69
N ALA A 4 42.54 -10.80 -15.85
CA ALA A 4 41.90 -9.55 -15.47
C ALA A 4 41.31 -8.93 -16.73
N ALA A 5 39.99 -8.69 -16.73
CA ALA A 5 39.30 -7.94 -17.77
C ALA A 5 38.18 -7.11 -17.12
N THR A 6 38.49 -5.84 -16.86
CA THR A 6 37.56 -4.86 -16.31
C THR A 6 36.53 -4.45 -17.38
N GLY A 7 35.28 -4.93 -17.25
CA GLY A 7 34.15 -4.44 -18.01
C GLY A 7 33.45 -3.30 -17.29
N LEU A 8 33.72 -2.05 -17.69
CA LEU A 8 32.98 -0.89 -17.20
C LEU A 8 31.53 -0.96 -17.71
N LEU A 9 30.56 -1.18 -16.82
CA LEU A 9 29.17 -0.93 -17.15
C LEU A 9 28.98 0.59 -17.30
N ALA A 10 28.92 1.05 -18.54
CA ALA A 10 28.46 2.39 -18.85
C ALA A 10 27.02 2.53 -18.32
N ALA A 11 26.85 3.36 -17.29
CA ALA A 11 25.54 3.68 -16.78
C ALA A 11 24.77 4.50 -17.83
N CYS A 12 23.84 3.85 -18.54
CA CYS A 12 22.76 4.54 -19.24
C CYS A 12 21.76 5.10 -18.22
N GLY A 13 22.23 6.00 -17.35
CA GLY A 13 21.44 6.80 -16.43
C GLY A 13 20.72 7.90 -17.19
N GLY A 14 19.72 7.54 -17.99
CA GLY A 14 18.80 8.48 -18.62
C GLY A 14 17.98 9.17 -17.55
N ASN A 15 18.41 10.37 -17.14
CA ASN A 15 17.69 11.21 -16.20
C ASN A 15 16.45 11.83 -16.89
N ASP A 16 15.37 11.07 -16.98
CA ASP A 16 14.04 11.58 -17.33
C ASP A 16 12.95 10.95 -16.43
N SER A 17 12.76 11.57 -15.27
CA SER A 17 11.53 11.54 -14.47
C SER A 17 11.66 12.57 -13.37
N THR A 18 10.84 13.61 -13.42
CA THR A 18 10.80 14.71 -12.47
C THR A 18 10.17 14.29 -11.14
N ALA A 19 10.91 13.49 -10.36
CA ALA A 19 10.65 13.23 -8.95
C ALA A 19 10.98 14.47 -8.08
N SER A 20 10.35 15.61 -8.40
CA SER A 20 10.35 16.79 -7.52
C SER A 20 9.45 16.53 -6.31
N SER A 21 9.99 15.77 -5.36
CA SER A 21 9.38 15.51 -4.06
C SER A 21 10.32 15.88 -2.93
N THR A 22 10.30 17.17 -2.58
CA THR A 22 10.57 17.61 -1.20
C THR A 22 9.44 18.53 -0.75
N PRO A 23 8.45 18.03 0.01
CA PRO A 23 7.51 18.92 0.70
C PRO A 23 8.28 19.67 1.80
N THR A 24 8.62 20.94 1.54
CA THR A 24 9.28 21.78 2.53
C THR A 24 8.27 22.15 3.63
N LEU A 25 8.42 21.52 4.79
CA LEU A 25 7.61 21.79 5.96
C LEU A 25 8.05 23.10 6.67
N THR A 26 7.05 23.88 7.04
CA THR A 26 7.07 24.87 8.15
C THR A 26 7.84 26.19 7.96
N ARG A 27 7.04 27.21 7.59
CA ARG A 27 7.06 28.60 8.08
C ARG A 27 8.15 28.94 9.12
N THR A 28 9.07 29.83 8.76
CA THR A 28 9.84 30.66 9.70
C THR A 28 9.50 32.14 9.48
N THR A 29 9.15 32.84 10.55
CA THR A 29 8.89 34.29 10.55
C THR A 29 10.18 35.08 10.63
N ALA A 30 10.40 36.03 9.72
CA ALA A 30 11.44 37.05 9.84
C ALA A 30 10.96 38.37 9.22
N ALA A 31 11.14 39.49 9.94
CA ALA A 31 10.82 40.84 9.46
C ALA A 31 12.10 41.56 9.03
N THR A 32 12.01 42.51 8.08
CA THR A 32 12.74 43.82 8.01
C THR A 32 12.70 44.42 6.59
N GLN A 33 11.82 45.42 6.40
CA GLN A 33 11.98 46.76 5.78
C GLN A 33 12.71 47.04 4.41
N PRO A 34 12.45 48.21 3.76
CA PRO A 34 12.54 48.45 2.30
C PRO A 34 13.77 49.34 1.89
N PRO A 35 13.94 49.97 0.69
CA PRO A 35 13.02 50.80 -0.16
C PRO A 35 12.93 50.28 -1.62
N ALA A 36 12.56 50.96 -2.74
CA ALA A 36 12.07 52.31 -3.11
C ALA A 36 11.15 52.14 -4.37
N ALA A 37 9.97 52.76 -4.53
CA ALA A 37 9.61 54.16 -4.86
C ALA A 37 9.91 54.65 -6.30
N SER A 38 8.86 54.73 -7.16
CA SER A 38 8.55 55.82 -8.13
C SER A 38 7.29 55.40 -8.94
N SER A 39 6.08 55.86 -8.62
CA SER A 39 5.51 57.20 -8.82
C SER A 39 5.08 57.52 -10.26
N SER A 40 3.77 57.49 -10.51
CA SER A 40 3.06 58.37 -11.46
C SER A 40 1.59 58.44 -11.08
N SER A 41 1.13 59.63 -10.72
CA SER A 41 -0.23 59.91 -10.25
C SER A 41 -1.17 60.29 -11.40
N VAL A 42 -2.45 59.93 -11.33
CA VAL A 42 -3.58 60.77 -11.80
C VAL A 42 -4.87 60.34 -11.10
N ASP A 43 -5.64 61.34 -10.67
CA ASP A 43 -6.96 61.29 -10.03
C ASP A 43 -7.62 62.67 -10.28
N PRO A 44 -8.95 62.84 -10.28
CA PRO A 44 -10.05 61.89 -10.43
C PRO A 44 -10.87 62.14 -11.72
N GLY A 45 -11.85 61.27 -12.01
CA GLY A 45 -13.10 61.76 -12.58
C GLY A 45 -13.81 60.92 -13.65
N GLN A 46 -15.11 60.75 -13.38
CA GLN A 46 -16.25 60.58 -14.30
C GLN A 46 -16.82 59.15 -14.46
N GLN A 47 -18.15 59.10 -14.31
CA GLN A 47 -18.93 57.89 -14.05
C GLN A 47 -19.56 57.31 -15.32
N ALA A 48 -19.45 55.98 -15.46
CA ALA A 48 -20.40 55.10 -16.18
C ALA A 48 -20.51 55.30 -17.73
N PRO A 49 -21.00 54.33 -18.53
CA PRO A 49 -21.92 53.23 -18.20
C PRO A 49 -21.25 51.88 -17.91
N ALA A 50 -21.95 51.02 -17.16
CA ALA A 50 -21.55 49.63 -16.95
C ALA A 50 -21.85 48.75 -18.17
N PRO A 51 -20.96 47.83 -18.58
CA PRO A 51 -21.33 46.67 -19.37
C PRO A 51 -22.25 45.77 -18.55
N ALA A 52 -23.30 45.23 -19.16
CA ALA A 52 -24.17 44.26 -18.51
C ALA A 52 -23.38 42.99 -18.12
N PRO A 53 -23.70 42.32 -17.00
CA PRO A 53 -23.08 41.06 -16.66
C PRO A 53 -23.45 40.01 -17.73
N ALA A 54 -22.44 39.47 -18.41
CA ALA A 54 -22.61 38.22 -19.15
C ALA A 54 -23.03 37.12 -18.16
N PRO A 55 -23.95 36.21 -18.54
CA PRO A 55 -24.38 35.14 -17.64
C PRO A 55 -23.17 34.30 -17.25
N ALA A 56 -23.01 34.06 -15.95
CA ALA A 56 -22.04 33.11 -15.46
C ALA A 56 -22.42 31.72 -15.99
N SER A 57 -21.57 31.14 -16.84
CA SER A 57 -21.63 29.72 -17.16
C SER A 57 -21.27 28.96 -15.88
N ASP A 58 -22.30 28.50 -15.18
CA ASP A 58 -22.18 27.61 -14.02
C ASP A 58 -21.56 26.28 -14.50
N GLN A 59 -20.23 26.19 -14.45
CA GLN A 59 -19.54 24.92 -14.59
C GLN A 59 -19.69 24.19 -13.26
N PRO A 60 -20.38 23.02 -13.22
CA PRO A 60 -20.43 22.23 -12.00
C PRO A 60 -18.99 21.85 -11.58
N PRO A 61 -18.73 21.70 -10.27
CA PRO A 61 -17.42 21.30 -9.79
C PRO A 61 -16.97 20.01 -10.47
N ALA A 62 -15.72 19.96 -10.91
CA ALA A 62 -15.14 18.71 -11.39
C ALA A 62 -15.11 17.71 -10.23
N GLU A 63 -15.99 16.71 -10.28
CA GLU A 63 -15.99 15.62 -9.31
C GLU A 63 -14.65 14.91 -9.37
N THR A 64 -13.86 15.04 -8.31
CA THR A 64 -12.64 14.25 -8.13
C THR A 64 -13.06 12.80 -7.97
N VAL A 65 -13.07 12.05 -9.08
CA VAL A 65 -13.29 10.61 -9.09
C VAL A 65 -12.23 9.99 -8.19
N ALA A 66 -12.67 9.52 -7.01
CA ALA A 66 -11.80 8.77 -6.12
C ALA A 66 -11.26 7.54 -6.88
N PRO A 67 -9.97 7.18 -6.73
CA PRO A 67 -9.44 6.01 -7.40
C PRO A 67 -10.29 4.78 -7.06
N GLU A 68 -10.71 4.03 -8.09
CA GLU A 68 -11.56 2.83 -7.94
C GLU A 68 -10.87 1.78 -7.07
N ARG A 69 -11.09 1.87 -5.76
CA ARG A 69 -10.87 0.77 -4.84
C ARG A 69 -12.09 -0.14 -4.93
N PRO A 70 -11.91 -1.47 -5.05
CA PRO A 70 -13.02 -2.40 -4.87
C PRO A 70 -13.76 -2.06 -3.58
N GLN A 71 -15.07 -1.86 -3.69
CA GLN A 71 -15.92 -1.56 -2.54
C GLN A 71 -15.74 -2.69 -1.51
N PRO A 72 -15.66 -2.39 -0.20
CA PRO A 72 -15.66 -3.43 0.82
C PRO A 72 -16.89 -4.32 0.62
N ILE A 73 -16.66 -5.58 0.28
CA ILE A 73 -17.75 -6.57 0.25
C ILE A 73 -18.29 -6.71 1.67
N ASP A 74 -19.61 -6.81 1.79
CA ASP A 74 -20.23 -7.20 3.05
C ASP A 74 -19.57 -8.49 3.58
N THR A 75 -19.41 -8.55 4.90
CA THR A 75 -18.72 -9.66 5.58
C THR A 75 -19.17 -11.00 4.99
N PRO A 76 -18.27 -11.80 4.38
CA PRO A 76 -18.68 -13.02 3.72
C PRO A 76 -19.40 -13.95 4.73
N PRO A 77 -20.38 -14.75 4.27
CA PRO A 77 -21.08 -15.67 5.15
C PRO A 77 -20.08 -16.59 5.88
N PRO A 78 -20.40 -17.06 7.10
CA PRO A 78 -19.50 -17.92 7.87
C PRO A 78 -19.00 -19.08 7.01
N ALA A 79 -17.68 -19.19 6.88
CA ALA A 79 -17.07 -20.14 5.96
C ALA A 79 -17.53 -21.58 6.26
N ASP A 80 -17.92 -22.30 5.22
CA ASP A 80 -18.59 -23.60 5.36
C ASP A 80 -17.59 -24.70 5.77
N THR A 81 -17.35 -24.83 7.08
CA THR A 81 -16.34 -25.76 7.60
C THR A 81 -16.71 -27.24 7.47
N SER A 82 -17.91 -27.52 6.96
CA SER A 82 -18.51 -28.85 6.83
C SER A 82 -17.68 -29.85 6.00
N LYS A 83 -16.69 -29.37 5.24
CA LYS A 83 -15.80 -30.20 4.40
C LYS A 83 -14.33 -30.22 4.85
N LEU A 84 -13.97 -29.60 5.97
CA LEU A 84 -12.58 -29.61 6.44
C LEU A 84 -12.10 -31.02 6.80
N THR A 85 -11.00 -31.43 6.19
CA THR A 85 -10.24 -32.62 6.56
C THR A 85 -9.59 -32.44 7.94
N ASP A 86 -9.12 -33.53 8.56
CA ASP A 86 -8.46 -33.43 9.86
C ASP A 86 -7.09 -32.73 9.79
N LYS A 87 -6.46 -32.73 8.60
CA LYS A 87 -5.25 -31.95 8.32
C LYS A 87 -5.53 -30.45 8.37
N ASP A 88 -6.66 -30.03 7.79
CA ASP A 88 -7.11 -28.64 7.76
C ASP A 88 -7.40 -28.13 9.18
N LYS A 89 -8.16 -28.92 9.96
CA LYS A 89 -8.47 -28.63 11.36
C LYS A 89 -7.20 -28.49 12.21
N LYS A 90 -6.25 -29.43 12.06
CA LYS A 90 -5.01 -29.46 12.84
C LYS A 90 -4.09 -28.27 12.53
N TYR A 91 -4.07 -27.82 11.28
CA TYR A 91 -3.37 -26.61 10.89
C TYR A 91 -4.02 -25.34 11.46
N LEU A 92 -5.35 -25.20 11.36
CA LEU A 92 -6.08 -24.07 11.95
C LEU A 92 -5.94 -24.00 13.47
N ASP A 93 -5.91 -25.15 14.15
CA ASP A 93 -5.62 -25.24 15.58
C ASP A 93 -4.18 -24.76 15.89
N SER A 94 -3.19 -25.20 15.12
CA SER A 94 -1.79 -24.75 15.26
C SER A 94 -1.60 -23.24 15.06
N LEU A 95 -2.38 -22.60 14.18
CA LEU A 95 -2.41 -21.14 14.05
C LEU A 95 -3.01 -20.46 15.28
N LYS A 96 -4.17 -20.95 15.75
CA LYS A 96 -4.86 -20.41 16.93
C LYS A 96 -4.02 -20.51 18.20
N GLN A 97 -3.33 -21.64 18.41
CA GLN A 97 -2.39 -21.83 19.53
C GLN A 97 -1.25 -20.80 19.50
N GLN A 98 -0.87 -20.31 18.32
CA GLN A 98 0.15 -19.27 18.13
C GLN A 98 -0.43 -17.85 18.06
N GLY A 99 -1.72 -17.68 18.33
CA GLY A 99 -2.40 -16.37 18.36
C GLY A 99 -2.86 -15.83 17.00
N VAL A 100 -2.69 -16.60 15.91
CA VAL A 100 -3.18 -16.21 14.57
C VAL A 100 -4.57 -16.82 14.34
N THR A 101 -5.58 -15.95 14.20
CA THR A 101 -6.95 -16.36 13.86
C THR A 101 -7.36 -15.66 12.55
N PRO A 102 -7.35 -16.37 11.42
CA PRO A 102 -7.82 -15.83 10.15
C PRO A 102 -9.33 -15.56 10.15
N SER A 103 -9.78 -14.61 9.34
CA SER A 103 -11.22 -14.29 9.17
C SER A 103 -12.02 -15.50 8.70
N THR A 104 -11.43 -16.28 7.78
CA THR A 104 -12.02 -17.52 7.30
C THR A 104 -10.96 -18.63 7.25
N PRO A 105 -11.35 -19.88 7.58
CA PRO A 105 -10.56 -21.08 7.30
C PRO A 105 -9.91 -21.11 5.91
N ASP A 106 -10.60 -20.64 4.88
CA ASP A 106 -10.14 -20.68 3.49
C ASP A 106 -8.89 -19.82 3.23
N ILE A 107 -8.80 -18.63 3.85
CA ILE A 107 -7.59 -17.78 3.80
C ILE A 107 -6.39 -18.55 4.37
N ALA A 108 -6.58 -19.25 5.48
CA ALA A 108 -5.52 -20.06 6.07
C ALA A 108 -5.09 -21.22 5.16
N LEU A 109 -6.07 -21.93 4.58
CA LEU A 109 -5.84 -23.15 3.79
C LEU A 109 -5.22 -22.84 2.43
N SER A 110 -5.60 -21.72 1.80
CA SER A 110 -4.96 -21.21 0.59
C SER A 110 -3.50 -20.80 0.86
N VAL A 111 -3.22 -20.10 1.97
CA VAL A 111 -1.85 -19.83 2.45
C VAL A 111 -1.08 -21.13 2.68
N ALA A 112 -1.67 -22.13 3.33
CA ALA A 112 -1.02 -23.41 3.60
C ALA A 112 -0.66 -24.15 2.29
N ASN A 113 -1.60 -24.17 1.34
CA ASN A 113 -1.40 -24.79 0.04
C ASN A 113 -0.33 -24.06 -0.79
N TYR A 114 -0.27 -22.73 -0.71
CA TYR A 114 0.81 -21.93 -1.31
C TYR A 114 2.17 -22.29 -0.70
N VAL A 115 2.28 -22.35 0.63
CA VAL A 115 3.52 -22.73 1.33
C VAL A 115 3.99 -24.13 0.94
N CYS A 116 3.09 -25.10 0.85
CA CYS A 116 3.48 -26.47 0.47
C CYS A 116 3.91 -26.56 -1.00
N GLN A 117 3.21 -25.91 -1.93
CA GLN A 117 3.60 -25.88 -3.34
C GLN A 117 4.95 -25.19 -3.55
N GLY A 118 5.19 -24.04 -2.91
CA GLY A 118 6.47 -23.35 -2.98
C GLY A 118 7.60 -24.15 -2.33
N THR A 119 7.36 -24.76 -1.16
CA THR A 119 8.34 -25.65 -0.50
C THR A 119 8.69 -26.86 -1.39
N ALA A 120 7.69 -27.49 -2.02
CA ALA A 120 7.90 -28.60 -2.96
C ALA A 120 8.61 -28.16 -4.26
N SER A 121 8.48 -26.89 -4.64
CA SER A 121 9.18 -26.27 -5.78
C SER A 121 10.60 -25.78 -5.44
N GLY A 122 11.05 -25.94 -4.18
CA GLY A 122 12.36 -25.47 -3.73
C GLY A 122 12.46 -23.97 -3.47
N ALA A 123 11.33 -23.26 -3.34
CA ALA A 123 11.31 -21.84 -2.96
C ALA A 123 11.91 -21.64 -1.57
N SER A 124 12.62 -20.53 -1.36
CA SER A 124 13.20 -20.24 -0.05
C SER A 124 12.13 -19.75 0.92
N ASP A 125 12.38 -19.91 2.21
CA ASP A 125 11.53 -19.37 3.27
C ASP A 125 11.36 -17.85 3.14
N GLN A 126 12.37 -17.13 2.64
CA GLN A 126 12.34 -15.69 2.39
C GLN A 126 11.36 -15.31 1.26
N ASP A 127 11.32 -16.10 0.19
CA ASP A 127 10.39 -15.90 -0.92
C ASP A 127 8.95 -16.14 -0.45
N LEU A 128 8.72 -17.29 0.21
CA LEU A 128 7.44 -17.63 0.82
C LEU A 128 6.99 -16.54 1.82
N MET A 129 7.91 -16.04 2.64
CA MET A 129 7.65 -15.02 3.65
C MET A 129 7.07 -13.75 3.04
N THR A 130 7.56 -13.33 1.87
CA THR A 130 7.09 -12.13 1.18
C THR A 130 5.59 -12.23 0.84
N PHE A 131 5.17 -13.32 0.21
CA PHE A 131 3.77 -13.52 -0.19
C PHE A 131 2.87 -13.85 0.99
N VAL A 132 3.32 -14.68 1.93
CA VAL A 132 2.52 -15.08 3.10
C VAL A 132 2.32 -13.91 4.08
N THR A 133 3.29 -13.01 4.21
CA THR A 133 3.13 -11.77 4.99
C THR A 133 2.10 -10.84 4.34
N ALA A 134 2.14 -10.70 3.01
CA ALA A 134 1.13 -9.92 2.29
C ALA A 134 -0.29 -10.51 2.43
N MET A 135 -0.43 -11.84 2.36
CA MET A 135 -1.71 -12.53 2.61
C MET A 135 -2.18 -12.35 4.06
N ALA A 136 -1.28 -12.50 5.04
CA ALA A 136 -1.59 -12.32 6.46
C ALA A 136 -2.04 -10.88 6.77
N GLY A 137 -1.38 -9.87 6.21
CA GLY A 137 -1.75 -8.46 6.39
C GLY A 137 -3.00 -8.02 5.62
N SER A 138 -3.46 -8.85 4.67
CA SER A 138 -4.70 -8.63 3.91
C SER A 138 -5.92 -9.33 4.52
N ASP A 139 -5.74 -10.15 5.55
CA ASP A 139 -6.83 -10.80 6.27
C ASP A 139 -7.63 -9.76 7.08
N PRO A 140 -8.98 -9.65 6.93
CA PRO A 140 -9.78 -8.68 7.67
C PRO A 140 -9.75 -8.80 9.22
N SER A 141 -9.28 -9.93 9.75
CA SER A 141 -9.12 -10.19 11.19
C SER A 141 -7.70 -9.92 11.69
N PHE A 142 -6.78 -9.57 10.79
CA PHE A 142 -5.42 -9.22 11.17
C PHE A 142 -5.39 -7.91 11.96
N ASP A 143 -4.77 -7.96 13.14
CA ASP A 143 -4.63 -6.82 14.04
C ASP A 143 -3.14 -6.56 14.30
N PRO A 144 -2.55 -5.51 13.68
CA PRO A 144 -1.14 -5.19 13.85
C PRO A 144 -0.79 -4.77 15.29
N ALA A 145 -1.76 -4.39 16.13
CA ALA A 145 -1.53 -4.10 17.54
C ALA A 145 -1.41 -5.37 18.40
N LYS A 146 -1.95 -6.51 17.95
CA LYS A 146 -1.78 -7.82 18.61
C LYS A 146 -0.51 -8.54 18.17
N MET A 147 -0.19 -8.49 16.86
CA MET A 147 0.98 -9.16 16.30
C MET A 147 1.45 -8.42 15.04
N PRO A 148 2.75 -8.12 14.88
CA PRO A 148 3.27 -7.56 13.63
C PRO A 148 3.13 -8.58 12.49
N VAL A 149 2.89 -8.09 11.27
CA VAL A 149 2.50 -8.93 10.13
C VAL A 149 3.57 -9.96 9.76
N GLU A 150 4.84 -9.63 9.98
CA GLU A 150 5.99 -10.51 9.79
C GLU A 150 6.01 -11.65 10.82
N LYS A 151 5.41 -11.48 12.00
CA LYS A 151 5.24 -12.60 12.95
C LYS A 151 4.06 -13.47 12.56
N ALA A 152 2.96 -12.88 12.09
CA ALA A 152 1.85 -13.65 11.54
C ALA A 152 2.29 -14.50 10.33
N GLY A 153 3.06 -13.93 9.40
CA GLY A 153 3.62 -14.64 8.25
C GLY A 153 4.54 -15.81 8.64
N GLN A 154 5.41 -15.62 9.66
CA GLN A 154 6.24 -16.70 10.20
C GLN A 154 5.39 -17.83 10.82
N VAL A 155 4.33 -17.49 11.55
CA VAL A 155 3.40 -18.47 12.15
C VAL A 155 2.68 -19.27 11.07
N TYR A 156 2.20 -18.62 10.01
CA TYR A 156 1.57 -19.29 8.87
C TYR A 156 2.51 -20.30 8.19
N ILE A 157 3.74 -19.91 7.87
CA ILE A 157 4.72 -20.79 7.23
C ILE A 157 5.12 -21.94 8.15
N SER A 158 5.39 -21.66 9.43
CA SER A 158 5.86 -22.67 10.38
C SER A 158 4.78 -23.71 10.69
N ALA A 159 3.51 -23.29 10.86
CA ALA A 159 2.37 -24.18 11.03
C ALA A 159 2.15 -25.05 9.78
N ALA A 160 2.14 -24.44 8.58
CA ALA A 160 1.91 -25.16 7.32
C ALA A 160 2.96 -26.26 7.11
N LYS A 161 4.26 -25.95 7.27
CA LYS A 161 5.35 -26.94 7.18
C LYS A 161 5.28 -28.03 8.24
N GLN A 162 4.80 -27.72 9.44
CA GLN A 162 4.73 -28.70 10.54
C GLN A 162 3.53 -29.65 10.44
N THR A 163 2.36 -29.16 10.01
CA THR A 163 1.09 -29.90 10.10
C THR A 163 0.37 -30.13 8.78
N TYR A 164 0.71 -29.40 7.70
CA TYR A 164 -0.07 -29.36 6.46
C TYR A 164 0.69 -29.84 5.21
N CYS A 165 2.01 -29.66 5.16
CA CYS A 165 2.89 -30.06 4.03
C CYS A 165 3.53 -31.44 4.19
N LYS A 166 2.90 -32.34 4.95
CA LYS A 166 3.38 -33.69 5.24
C LYS A 166 2.38 -34.73 4.74
#